data_AF-A0A0S7CQN3-F1
#
_entry.id   AF-A0A0S7CQN3-F1
#
_cell.length_a   1.000
_cell.length_b   1.000
_cell.length_c   1.000
_cell.angle_alpha   90.00
_cell.angle_beta   90.00
_cell.angle_gamma   90.00
#
_symmetry.space_group_name_H-M   'P 1'
#
loop_
_entity.id
_entity.type
_entity.pdbx_description
1 polymer ?
#
loop_
_entity_poly.entity_id
_entity_poly.type
_entity_poly.pdbx_seq_one_letter_code
_entity_poly.pdbx_strand_id
1 'polypeptide(L)'
;MSAEPSPSAVPSFESRVNGCLLGGALGDSLGYAVEFDDVATIRTRFGAAGLTSFGQLDGGTHFSDDTQMTLYTVDGLVEALEWANDGVAADETACLWLAYLRCSRARASRCRHPPPFPNRGGSTAKKCSGTAGTRERRA
;
A
#
# COMPACT_ATOMS: atom_id res chain seq x y z
N MET A 1 19.77 -24.31 -33.79
CA MET A 1 19.63 -25.08 -32.54
C MET A 1 18.68 -24.31 -31.64
N SER A 2 17.40 -24.66 -31.68
CA SER A 2 16.40 -24.06 -30.80
C SER A 2 16.58 -24.67 -29.42
N ALA A 3 16.82 -23.83 -28.41
CA ALA A 3 16.75 -24.28 -27.03
C ALA A 3 15.28 -24.57 -26.72
N GLU A 4 14.95 -25.85 -26.59
CA GLU A 4 13.69 -26.31 -26.00
C GLU A 4 13.54 -25.67 -24.61
N PRO A 5 12.37 -25.11 -24.25
CA PRO A 5 12.16 -24.55 -22.92
C PRO A 5 12.20 -25.69 -21.90
N SER A 6 13.22 -25.68 -21.04
CA SER A 6 13.34 -26.60 -19.91
C SER A 6 12.04 -26.59 -19.09
N PRO A 7 11.54 -27.77 -18.64
CA PRO A 7 10.31 -27.84 -17.86
C PRO A 7 10.43 -26.96 -16.61
N SER A 8 9.48 -26.03 -16.48
CA SER A 8 9.34 -25.05 -15.39
C SER A 8 9.73 -25.67 -14.04
N ALA A 9 10.88 -25.28 -13.51
CA ALA A 9 11.28 -25.66 -12.17
C ALA A 9 10.27 -25.06 -11.19
N VAL A 10 9.73 -25.89 -10.29
CA VAL A 10 8.85 -25.42 -9.21
C VAL A 10 9.60 -24.32 -8.44
N PRO A 11 9.01 -23.12 -8.24
CA PRO A 11 9.69 -22.03 -7.55
C PRO A 11 10.13 -22.47 -6.15
N SER A 12 11.28 -22.00 -5.66
CA SER A 12 11.75 -22.28 -4.30
C SER A 12 10.77 -21.76 -3.24
N PHE A 13 10.87 -22.22 -2.00
CA PHE A 13 10.03 -21.70 -0.91
C PHE A 13 10.19 -20.18 -0.75
N GLU A 14 11.43 -19.69 -0.71
CA GLU A 14 11.74 -18.27 -0.66
C GLU A 14 11.12 -17.50 -1.84
N SER A 15 11.23 -18.03 -3.06
CA SER A 15 10.63 -17.42 -4.25
C SER A 15 9.11 -17.34 -4.14
N ARG A 16 8.46 -18.36 -3.56
CA ARG A 16 7.01 -18.33 -3.31
C ARG A 16 6.63 -17.32 -2.24
N VAL A 17 7.37 -17.22 -1.14
CA VAL A 17 7.12 -16.21 -0.10
C VAL A 17 7.25 -14.80 -0.67
N ASN A 18 8.34 -14.52 -1.38
CA ASN A 18 8.55 -13.22 -2.04
C ASN A 18 7.49 -12.95 -3.11
N GLY A 19 7.14 -13.95 -3.91
CA GLY A 19 6.08 -13.84 -4.92
C GLY A 19 4.71 -13.53 -4.31
N CYS A 20 4.36 -14.14 -3.18
CA CYS A 20 3.12 -13.85 -2.46
C CYS A 20 3.10 -12.42 -1.90
N LEU A 21 4.18 -11.99 -1.25
CA LEU A 21 4.27 -10.63 -0.68
C LEU A 21 4.25 -9.56 -1.77
N LEU A 22 5.04 -9.73 -2.83
CA LEU A 22 5.08 -8.79 -3.94
C LEU A 22 3.76 -8.79 -4.73
N GLY A 23 3.22 -9.98 -5.04
CA GLY A 23 1.96 -10.11 -5.76
C GLY A 23 0.80 -9.50 -4.98
N GLY A 24 0.75 -9.72 -3.66
CA GLY A 24 -0.23 -9.08 -2.77
C GLY A 24 -0.11 -7.57 -2.79
N ALA A 25 1.11 -7.02 -2.69
CA ALA A 25 1.34 -5.57 -2.73
C ALA A 25 0.95 -4.95 -4.08
N LEU A 26 1.29 -5.60 -5.21
CA LEU A 26 0.89 -5.14 -6.54
C LEU A 26 -0.63 -5.20 -6.72
N GLY A 27 -1.27 -6.27 -6.23
CA GLY A 27 -2.71 -6.46 -6.25
C GLY A 27 -3.45 -5.39 -5.44
N ASP A 28 -2.99 -5.13 -4.21
CA ASP A 28 -3.48 -4.04 -3.36
C ASP A 28 -3.34 -2.69 -4.09
N SER A 29 -2.15 -2.39 -4.63
CA SER A 29 -1.92 -1.10 -5.29
C SER A 29 -2.82 -0.86 -6.50
N LEU A 30 -3.08 -1.89 -7.31
CA LEU A 30 -4.03 -1.80 -8.42
C LEU A 30 -5.48 -1.73 -7.93
N GLY A 31 -5.85 -2.58 -6.97
CA GLY A 31 -7.20 -2.65 -6.43
C GLY A 31 -7.61 -1.35 -5.74
N TYR A 32 -6.69 -0.71 -5.02
CA TYR A 32 -6.92 0.56 -4.34
C TYR A 32 -7.39 1.67 -5.29
N ALA A 33 -6.89 1.68 -6.54
CA ALA A 33 -7.28 2.69 -7.53
C ALA A 33 -8.75 2.63 -7.95
N VAL A 34 -9.43 1.52 -7.66
CA VAL A 34 -10.81 1.22 -8.06
C VAL A 34 -11.68 0.70 -6.91
N GLU A 35 -11.21 0.79 -5.66
CA GLU A 35 -11.83 0.17 -4.48
C GLU A 35 -13.32 0.51 -4.31
N PHE A 36 -13.71 1.74 -4.68
CA PHE A 36 -15.08 2.24 -4.55
C PHE A 36 -15.86 2.32 -5.87
N ASP A 37 -15.26 1.87 -6.97
CA ASP A 37 -15.89 1.87 -8.29
C ASP A 37 -16.62 0.54 -8.52
N ASP A 38 -17.82 0.59 -9.09
CA ASP A 38 -18.46 -0.61 -9.60
C ASP A 38 -17.83 -1.06 -10.93
N VAL A 39 -18.08 -2.31 -11.32
CA VAL A 39 -17.48 -2.91 -12.54
C VAL A 39 -17.84 -2.12 -13.81
N ALA A 40 -19.02 -1.49 -13.88
CA ALA A 40 -19.43 -0.69 -15.03
C ALA A 40 -18.61 0.60 -15.13
N THR A 41 -18.36 1.25 -14.00
CA THR A 41 -17.53 2.44 -13.86
C THR A 41 -16.08 2.14 -14.22
N ILE A 42 -15.53 1.04 -13.68
CA ILE A 42 -14.18 0.57 -14.00
C ILE A 42 -14.03 0.35 -15.51
N ARG A 43 -14.99 -0.33 -16.14
CA ARG A 43 -14.93 -0.59 -17.59
C ARG A 43 -15.12 0.66 -18.45
N THR A 44 -15.90 1.62 -17.99
CA THR A 44 -16.07 2.91 -18.68
C THR A 44 -14.77 3.70 -18.67
N ARG A 45 -14.04 3.67 -17.55
CA ARG A 45 -12.78 4.39 -17.36
C ARG A 45 -11.58 3.72 -18.04
N PHE A 46 -11.47 2.39 -17.93
CA PHE A 46 -10.27 1.64 -18.34
C PHE A 46 -10.47 0.72 -19.55
N GLY A 47 -11.69 0.66 -20.10
CA GLY A 47 -12.07 -0.22 -21.21
C GLY A 47 -12.65 -1.56 -20.75
N ALA A 48 -13.11 -2.38 -21.69
CA ALA A 48 -13.84 -3.62 -21.41
C ALA A 48 -13.08 -4.61 -20.50
N ALA A 49 -11.74 -4.62 -20.57
CA ALA A 49 -10.86 -5.45 -19.75
C ALA A 49 -10.68 -4.92 -18.31
N GLY A 50 -11.08 -3.67 -18.03
CA GLY A 50 -10.85 -3.01 -16.76
C GLY A 50 -9.41 -2.53 -16.56
N LEU A 51 -9.04 -2.26 -15.31
CA LEU A 51 -7.69 -1.87 -14.93
C LEU A 51 -6.78 -3.11 -14.96
N THR A 52 -5.77 -3.11 -15.83
CA THR A 52 -4.88 -4.28 -16.04
C THR A 52 -3.40 -3.94 -15.92
N SER A 53 -3.04 -2.66 -15.90
CA SER A 53 -1.66 -2.22 -15.76
C SER A 53 -1.55 -0.88 -15.04
N PHE A 54 -0.41 -0.67 -14.37
CA PHE A 54 -0.10 0.59 -13.71
C PHE A 54 0.02 1.78 -14.68
N GLY A 55 0.30 1.52 -15.97
CA GLY A 55 0.38 2.57 -16.99
C GLY A 55 -0.96 3.25 -17.29
N GLN A 56 -2.07 2.68 -16.81
CA GLN A 56 -3.40 3.28 -16.90
C GLN A 56 -3.72 4.24 -15.74
N LEU A 57 -2.80 4.41 -14.76
CA LEU A 57 -3.00 5.26 -13.59
C LEU A 57 -2.28 6.61 -13.76
N ASP A 58 -3.05 7.70 -13.77
CA ASP A 58 -2.55 9.05 -14.06
C ASP A 58 -1.78 9.72 -12.89
N GLY A 59 -1.90 9.18 -11.67
CA GLY A 59 -1.44 9.82 -10.41
C GLY A 59 -0.36 9.08 -9.63
N GLY A 60 0.24 8.04 -10.24
CA GLY A 60 1.11 7.10 -9.53
C GLY A 60 0.33 6.05 -8.75
N THR A 61 1.06 5.23 -8.00
CA THR A 61 0.52 4.09 -7.26
C THR A 61 0.89 4.22 -5.78
N HIS A 62 -0.02 3.78 -4.92
CA HIS A 62 0.20 3.70 -3.48
C HIS A 62 -0.20 2.32 -2.99
N PHE A 63 0.37 1.91 -1.87
CA PHE A 63 -0.09 0.74 -1.13
C PHE A 63 -1.08 1.18 -0.05
N SER A 64 -2.17 0.44 0.11
CA SER A 64 -3.20 0.73 1.11
C SER A 64 -2.77 0.20 2.49
N ASP A 65 -3.70 0.21 3.43
CA ASP A 65 -3.50 -0.45 4.69
C ASP A 65 -3.41 -1.96 4.62
N ASP A 66 -3.91 -2.61 3.57
CA ASP A 66 -3.77 -4.06 3.37
C ASP A 66 -2.29 -4.46 3.30
N THR A 67 -1.51 -3.81 2.43
CA THR A 67 -0.06 -4.06 2.35
C THR A 67 0.65 -3.62 3.62
N GLN A 68 0.30 -2.45 4.18
CA GLN A 68 0.97 -1.95 5.39
C GLN A 68 0.78 -2.93 6.56
N MET A 69 -0.45 -3.38 6.80
CA MET A 69 -0.74 -4.28 7.89
C MET A 69 -0.09 -5.65 7.64
N THR A 70 -0.10 -6.15 6.41
CA THR A 70 0.58 -7.39 6.02
C THR A 70 2.09 -7.34 6.31
N LEU A 71 2.77 -6.26 5.93
CA LEU A 71 4.21 -6.12 6.19
C LEU A 71 4.53 -6.04 7.69
N TYR A 72 3.67 -5.40 8.48
CA TYR A 72 3.82 -5.40 9.94
C TYR A 72 3.47 -6.76 10.58
N THR A 73 2.57 -7.55 9.99
CA THR A 73 2.38 -8.95 10.40
C THR A 73 3.67 -9.75 10.18
N VAL A 74 4.31 -9.59 9.02
CA VAL A 74 5.60 -10.26 8.73
C VAL A 74 6.68 -9.80 9.71
N ASP A 75 6.78 -8.50 9.99
CA ASP A 75 7.71 -7.94 10.99
C ASP A 75 7.56 -8.61 12.37
N GLY A 76 6.32 -8.71 12.88
CA GLY A 76 6.06 -9.36 14.16
C GLY A 76 6.36 -10.87 14.17
N LEU A 77 6.12 -11.58 13.06
CA LEU A 77 6.45 -13.00 12.95
C LEU A 77 7.96 -13.24 12.88
N VAL A 78 8.70 -12.38 12.16
CA VAL A 78 10.17 -12.45 12.10
C VAL A 78 10.76 -12.17 13.49
N GLU A 79 10.27 -11.16 14.19
CA GLU A 79 10.69 -10.84 15.57
C GLU A 79 10.52 -12.06 16.50
N ALA A 80 9.38 -12.75 16.43
CA ALA A 80 9.16 -13.96 17.23
C ALA A 80 10.12 -15.11 16.87
N LEU A 81 10.39 -15.31 15.56
CA LEU A 81 11.33 -16.33 15.10
C LEU A 81 12.77 -16.05 15.50
N GLU A 82 13.20 -14.78 15.46
CA GLU A 82 14.53 -14.36 15.90
C GLU A 82 14.76 -14.69 17.38
N TRP A 83 13.80 -14.33 18.24
CA TRP A 83 13.87 -14.65 19.67
C TRP A 83 13.92 -16.16 19.91
N ALA A 84 13.08 -16.93 19.21
CA ALA A 84 13.10 -18.38 19.31
C ALA A 84 14.44 -19.00 18.86
N ASN A 85 15.04 -18.46 17.79
CA ASN A 85 16.36 -18.90 17.30
C ASN A 85 17.48 -18.56 18.30
N ASP A 86 17.34 -17.48 19.07
CA ASP A 86 18.24 -17.11 20.17
C ASP A 86 17.99 -17.92 21.46
N GLY A 87 17.03 -18.85 21.45
CA GLY A 87 16.65 -19.66 22.61
C GLY A 87 15.83 -18.92 23.66
N VAL A 88 15.27 -17.75 23.29
CA VAL A 88 14.40 -16.94 24.14
C VAL A 88 12.95 -17.24 23.78
N ALA A 89 12.11 -17.52 24.79
CA ALA A 89 10.68 -17.69 24.56
C ALA A 89 10.09 -16.37 24.05
N ALA A 90 9.39 -16.43 22.91
CA ALA A 90 8.63 -15.32 22.34
C ALA A 90 7.14 -15.58 22.53
N ASP A 91 6.38 -14.52 22.80
CA ASP A 91 4.92 -14.54 22.68
C ASP A 91 4.55 -13.97 21.30
N GLU A 92 4.16 -14.84 20.38
CA GLU A 92 3.84 -14.46 19.01
C GLU A 92 2.70 -13.43 18.95
N THR A 93 1.74 -13.53 19.87
CA THR A 93 0.61 -12.59 19.94
C THR A 93 1.09 -11.22 20.42
N ALA A 94 2.02 -11.17 21.38
CA ALA A 94 2.62 -9.92 21.84
C ALA A 94 3.45 -9.26 20.74
N CYS A 95 4.27 -10.02 20.00
CA CYS A 95 5.04 -9.50 18.86
C CYS A 95 4.13 -8.91 17.78
N LEU A 96 3.07 -9.62 17.39
CA LEU A 96 2.08 -9.12 16.43
C LEU A 96 1.37 -7.86 16.93
N TRP A 97 0.96 -7.84 18.20
CA TRP A 97 0.29 -6.68 18.80
C TRP A 97 1.19 -5.45 18.79
N LEU A 98 2.46 -5.60 19.18
CA LEU A 98 3.45 -4.51 19.13
C LEU A 98 3.69 -4.02 17.70
N ALA A 99 3.77 -4.93 16.72
CA ALA A 99 3.91 -4.57 15.33
C ALA A 99 2.71 -3.75 14.80
N TYR A 100 1.48 -4.10 15.19
CA TYR A 100 0.29 -3.32 14.81
C TYR A 100 0.23 -1.95 15.48
N LEU A 101 0.72 -1.80 16.72
CA LEU A 101 0.89 -0.49 17.34
C LEU A 101 1.91 0.38 16.58
N ARG A 102 3.03 -0.21 16.14
CA ARG A 102 4.00 0.47 15.27
C ARG A 102 3.34 0.90 13.95
N CYS A 103 2.55 0.03 13.32
CA CYS A 103 1.80 0.31 12.10
C CYS A 103 0.85 1.51 12.26
N SER A 104 0.00 1.49 13.30
CA SER A 104 -0.95 2.56 13.59
C SER A 104 -0.24 3.90 13.80
N ARG A 105 0.87 3.90 14.55
CA ARG A 105 1.68 5.10 14.77
C ARG A 105 2.33 5.63 13.49
N ALA A 106 2.82 4.74 12.62
CA ALA A 106 3.38 5.12 11.34
C ALA A 106 2.32 5.77 10.44
N ARG A 107 1.09 5.24 10.41
CA ARG A 107 -0.06 5.79 9.68
C ARG A 107 -0.45 7.17 10.22
N ALA A 108 -0.61 7.31 11.53
CA ALA A 108 -0.94 8.59 12.18
C ALA A 108 0.10 9.69 11.89
N SER A 109 1.37 9.31 11.74
CA SER A 109 2.46 10.24 11.41
C SER A 109 2.39 10.75 9.97
N ARG A 110 1.83 9.97 9.03
CA ARG A 110 1.62 10.36 7.63
C ARG A 110 0.40 11.27 7.44
N CYS A 111 -0.59 11.19 8.32
CA CYS A 111 -1.81 12.02 8.27
C CYS A 111 -1.63 13.49 8.70
N ARG A 112 -0.39 14.01 8.91
CA ARG A 112 -0.17 15.43 9.23
C ARG A 112 -0.51 16.40 8.09
N HIS A 113 -0.65 15.91 6.86
CA HIS A 113 -1.28 16.63 5.74
C HIS A 113 -2.00 15.64 4.82
N PRO A 114 -3.34 15.48 4.91
CA PRO A 114 -4.06 14.68 3.93
C PRO A 114 -4.01 15.36 2.56
N PRO A 115 -3.75 14.63 1.46
CA PRO A 115 -3.97 15.18 0.12
C PRO A 115 -5.46 15.53 -0.03
N PRO A 116 -5.81 16.61 -0.77
CA PRO A 116 -7.20 16.90 -1.06
C PRO A 116 -7.79 15.69 -1.80
N PHE A 117 -8.92 15.18 -1.30
CA PHE A 117 -9.67 14.14 -1.99
C PHE A 117 -9.90 14.55 -3.46
N PRO A 118 -9.71 13.64 -4.43
CA PRO A 118 -10.03 13.94 -5.81
C PRO A 118 -11.53 14.26 -5.91
N ASN A 119 -11.80 15.46 -6.40
CA ASN A 119 -13.12 16.07 -6.48
C ASN A 119 -14.05 15.17 -7.33
N ARG A 120 -15.07 14.56 -6.71
CA ARG A 120 -16.18 13.96 -7.48
C ARG A 120 -16.88 15.10 -8.22
N GLY A 121 -16.90 15.02 -9.55
CA GLY A 121 -17.26 16.12 -10.43
C GLY A 121 -18.54 16.87 -10.04
N GLY A 122 -18.47 18.20 -10.07
CA GLY A 122 -19.63 19.08 -9.94
C GLY A 122 -19.36 20.47 -9.38
N SER A 123 -18.96 21.41 -10.25
CA SER A 123 -19.24 22.86 -10.16
C SER A 123 -18.49 23.78 -9.15
N THR A 124 -17.81 24.77 -9.73
CA THR A 124 -17.27 26.03 -9.20
C THR A 124 -16.09 25.99 -8.22
N ALA A 125 -14.89 26.16 -8.78
CA ALA A 125 -13.72 26.62 -8.04
C ALA A 125 -13.96 28.06 -7.52
N LYS A 126 -14.32 28.19 -6.24
CA LYS A 126 -14.18 29.45 -5.53
C LYS A 126 -12.73 29.55 -5.04
N LYS A 127 -11.92 30.37 -5.72
CA LYS A 127 -10.56 30.71 -5.28
C LYS A 127 -10.62 31.25 -3.85
N CYS A 128 -10.01 30.55 -2.90
CA CYS A 128 -9.65 31.12 -1.61
C CYS A 128 -8.48 32.10 -1.83
N SER A 129 -8.81 33.38 -1.96
CA SER A 129 -7.86 34.48 -1.81
C SER A 129 -7.48 34.61 -0.33
N GLY A 130 -6.31 34.12 0.04
CA GLY A 130 -5.70 34.35 1.34
C GLY A 130 -4.69 35.49 1.25
N THR A 131 -5.06 36.66 1.74
CA THR A 131 -4.16 37.79 2.00
C THR A 131 -3.15 37.39 3.08
N ALA A 132 -1.86 37.38 2.73
CA ALA A 132 -0.78 37.24 3.68
C ALA A 132 -0.68 38.50 4.55
N GLY A 133 -1.25 38.45 5.74
CA GLY A 133 -1.01 39.44 6.79
C GLY A 133 0.35 39.21 7.43
N THR A 134 1.35 39.99 7.02
CA THR A 134 2.60 40.17 7.77
C THR A 134 2.29 40.77 9.14
N ARG A 135 2.58 40.05 10.22
CA ARG A 135 2.65 40.63 11.57
C ARG A 135 4.10 40.66 12.05
N GLU A 136 4.50 41.88 12.40
CA GLU A 136 5.79 42.36 12.88
C GLU A 136 6.46 41.51 13.96
N ARG A 137 7.80 41.41 13.84
CA ARG A 137 8.70 41.30 14.97
C ARG A 137 8.86 42.68 15.61
N ARG A 138 8.63 42.78 16.92
CA ARG A 138 9.25 43.77 17.83
C ARG A 138 9.76 42.95 19.02
N ALA A 139 11.09 42.89 19.14
CA ALA A 139 11.92 43.71 20.03
C ALA A 139 12.07 43.00 21.38
#